data_AF-A0A944I202-F1
#
_entry.id   AF-A0A944I202-F1
#
_cell.length_a   1.000
_cell.length_b   1.000
_cell.length_c   1.000
_cell.angle_alpha   90.00
_cell.angle_beta   90.00
_cell.angle_gamma   90.00
#
_symmetry.space_group_name_H-M   'P 1'
#
loop_
_entity.id
_entity.type
_entity.pdbx_description
1 polymer ?
#
loop_
_entity_poly.entity_id
_entity_poly.type
_entity_poly.pdbx_seq_one_letter_code
_entity_poly.pdbx_strand_id
1 'polypeptide(L)'
;MSDTGPLTGEPLALDLVNTRPQEADLLGTPAQLRAWIDLQGDRLAEVQCAAGEAGPADQDAVRAVRAVREHTAAAIRGHLLGQPPPEAALRALNDAQRAAPAVRELGWQDGVFTAASRRTGPLAVRLAALLAEAATDLLAGPAMDRVRACEAEDCVLLFLPAHPRRRWCSPTRCGNRARVARYYQRHKPA
;
A
#
# COMPACT_ATOMS: atom_id res chain seq x y z
N MET A 1 20.55 2.54 13.72
CA MET A 1 19.47 1.57 13.48
C MET A 1 18.88 1.88 12.12
N SER A 2 19.26 1.09 11.10
CA SER A 2 18.69 1.22 9.76
C SER A 2 17.23 0.85 9.86
N ASP A 3 16.41 1.88 9.96
CA ASP A 3 14.98 1.77 9.75
C ASP A 3 14.83 1.23 8.32
N THR A 4 14.61 -0.08 8.17
CA THR A 4 14.57 -0.81 6.89
C THR A 4 13.18 -1.41 6.66
N GLY A 5 12.24 -1.17 7.59
CA GLY A 5 10.86 -1.62 7.48
C GLY A 5 10.08 -0.88 6.39
N PRO A 6 8.92 -1.43 5.98
CA PRO A 6 8.01 -0.77 5.04
C PRO A 6 7.52 0.56 5.63
N LEU A 7 7.32 1.55 4.77
CA LEU A 7 6.66 2.80 5.17
C LEU A 7 5.18 2.50 5.44
N THR A 8 4.68 3.00 6.57
CA THR A 8 3.27 2.89 6.98
C THR A 8 2.70 4.24 7.36
N GLY A 9 1.37 4.34 7.38
CA GLY A 9 0.64 5.54 7.79
C GLY A 9 0.27 6.46 6.62
N GLU A 10 0.58 6.05 5.39
CA GLU A 10 0.03 6.66 4.18
C GLU A 10 -1.30 5.95 3.82
N PRO A 11 -2.09 6.44 2.83
CA PRO A 11 -3.18 5.66 2.25
C PRO A 11 -2.74 4.23 1.89
N LEU A 12 -3.62 3.23 2.08
CA LEU A 12 -3.24 1.81 2.08
C LEU A 12 -2.62 1.38 0.75
N ALA A 13 -3.12 1.94 -0.34
CA ALA A 13 -2.55 1.77 -1.67
C ALA A 13 -1.10 2.29 -1.78
N LEU A 14 -0.75 3.40 -1.13
CA LEU A 14 0.63 3.89 -1.08
C LEU A 14 1.50 3.02 -0.19
N ASP A 15 1.02 2.62 0.99
CA ASP A 15 1.75 1.70 1.88
C ASP A 15 2.05 0.37 1.16
N LEU A 16 1.11 -0.13 0.34
CA LEU A 16 1.31 -1.30 -0.53
C LEU A 16 2.39 -1.04 -1.59
N VAL A 17 2.28 0.03 -2.37
CA VAL A 17 3.27 0.37 -3.42
C VAL A 17 4.66 0.55 -2.83
N ASN A 18 4.76 1.17 -1.65
CA ASN A 18 6.01 1.42 -0.94
C ASN A 18 6.67 0.16 -0.36
N THR A 19 6.05 -1.01 -0.47
CA THR A 19 6.71 -2.30 -0.18
C THR A 19 7.76 -2.69 -1.23
N ARG A 20 7.88 -1.94 -2.34
CA ARG A 20 8.94 -2.11 -3.35
C ARG A 20 9.89 -0.91 -3.36
N PRO A 21 10.76 -0.73 -2.35
CA PRO A 21 11.87 0.22 -2.45
C PRO A 21 12.85 -0.19 -3.56
N GLN A 22 13.76 0.74 -3.91
CA GLN A 22 14.68 0.61 -5.05
C GLN A 22 15.39 -0.74 -5.11
N GLU A 23 15.89 -1.25 -3.98
CA GLU A 23 16.76 -2.45 -3.93
C GLU A 23 16.13 -3.66 -3.24
N ALA A 24 14.84 -3.63 -2.87
CA ALA A 24 14.22 -4.74 -2.14
C ALA A 24 12.73 -4.94 -2.49
N ASP A 25 12.26 -6.17 -2.34
CA ASP A 25 10.84 -6.51 -2.34
C ASP A 25 10.45 -6.97 -0.94
N LEU A 26 9.70 -6.14 -0.22
CA LEU A 26 9.27 -6.39 1.15
C LEU A 26 8.06 -7.32 1.24
N LEU A 27 7.60 -7.88 0.11
CA LEU A 27 6.51 -8.87 0.01
C LEU A 27 6.96 -10.10 -0.80
N GLY A 28 8.27 -10.42 -0.78
CA GLY A 28 8.82 -11.52 -1.56
C GLY A 28 8.48 -12.93 -1.03
N THR A 29 8.03 -13.03 0.22
CA THR A 29 7.75 -14.31 0.90
C THR A 29 6.47 -14.24 1.73
N PRO A 30 5.86 -15.40 2.07
CA PRO A 30 4.66 -15.42 2.90
C PRO A 30 4.87 -14.84 4.30
N ALA A 31 6.06 -15.02 4.89
CA ALA A 31 6.43 -14.45 6.18
C ALA A 31 6.53 -12.91 6.12
N GLN A 32 7.11 -12.37 5.05
CA GLN A 32 7.16 -10.92 4.82
C GLN A 32 5.76 -10.33 4.59
N LEU A 33 4.91 -11.03 3.81
CA LEU A 33 3.52 -10.63 3.63
C LEU A 33 2.77 -10.62 4.97
N ARG A 34 2.92 -11.67 5.79
CA ARG A 34 2.31 -11.71 7.14
C ARG A 34 2.77 -10.52 7.98
N ALA A 35 4.07 -10.27 8.07
CA ALA A 35 4.62 -9.15 8.82
C ALA A 35 4.08 -7.80 8.34
N TRP A 36 3.94 -7.61 7.02
CA TRP A 36 3.34 -6.39 6.47
C TRP A 36 1.85 -6.26 6.79
N ILE A 37 1.08 -7.36 6.70
CA ILE A 37 -0.34 -7.38 7.09
C ILE A 37 -0.49 -6.97 8.56
N ASP A 38 0.33 -7.52 9.45
CA ASP A 38 0.28 -7.22 10.87
C ASP A 38 0.63 -5.74 11.15
N LEU A 39 1.55 -5.14 10.38
CA LEU A 39 1.87 -3.71 10.45
C LEU A 39 0.72 -2.79 10.00
N GLN A 40 -0.23 -3.27 9.18
CA GLN A 40 -1.39 -2.47 8.78
C GLN A 40 -2.50 -2.45 9.85
N GLY A 41 -2.46 -3.37 10.81
CA GLY A 41 -3.43 -3.46 11.91
C GLY A 41 -4.88 -3.52 11.41
N ASP A 42 -5.76 -2.73 12.03
CA ASP A 42 -7.21 -2.77 11.82
C ASP A 42 -7.66 -2.47 10.39
N ARG A 43 -6.80 -1.86 9.57
CA ARG A 43 -7.06 -1.60 8.15
C ARG A 43 -7.27 -2.87 7.33
N LEU A 44 -6.75 -4.00 7.83
CA LEU A 44 -6.92 -5.33 7.24
C LEU A 44 -7.70 -6.29 8.16
N ALA A 45 -8.39 -5.77 9.19
CA ALA A 45 -9.15 -6.60 10.12
C ALA A 45 -10.24 -7.43 9.43
N GLU A 46 -10.88 -6.88 8.40
CA GLU A 46 -11.89 -7.60 7.60
C GLU A 46 -11.34 -8.92 7.04
N VAL A 47 -10.10 -8.90 6.55
CA VAL A 47 -9.50 -10.08 5.94
C VAL A 47 -8.87 -11.02 6.97
N GLN A 48 -8.46 -10.49 8.13
CA GLN A 48 -7.90 -11.25 9.25
C GLN A 48 -8.97 -12.00 10.07
N CYS A 49 -10.15 -11.40 10.26
CA CYS A 49 -11.19 -11.91 11.16
C CYS A 49 -12.29 -12.74 10.47
N ALA A 50 -12.18 -13.00 9.16
CA ALA A 50 -13.20 -13.77 8.46
C ALA A 50 -13.34 -15.18 9.05
N ALA A 51 -14.51 -15.48 9.59
CA ALA A 51 -14.86 -16.77 10.16
C ALA A 51 -14.95 -17.81 9.04
N GLY A 52 -14.06 -18.80 9.05
CA GLY A 52 -14.00 -19.89 8.09
C GLY A 52 -12.69 -19.92 7.29
N GLU A 53 -11.93 -21.00 7.46
CA GLU A 53 -10.79 -21.47 6.64
C GLU A 53 -9.91 -20.37 6.00
N ALA A 54 -9.58 -19.31 6.72
CA ALA A 54 -8.49 -18.44 6.33
C ALA A 54 -7.17 -19.19 6.55
N GLY A 55 -6.75 -19.96 5.55
CA GLY A 55 -5.42 -20.55 5.50
C GLY A 55 -4.33 -19.48 5.73
N PRO A 56 -3.12 -19.88 6.15
CA PRO A 56 -2.03 -18.93 6.36
C PRO A 56 -1.74 -18.15 5.07
N ALA A 57 -1.14 -16.96 5.21
CA ALA A 57 -0.52 -16.31 4.07
C ALA A 57 0.45 -17.32 3.42
N ASP A 58 0.23 -17.60 2.15
CA ASP A 58 0.98 -18.57 1.37
C ASP A 58 1.55 -17.89 0.11
N GLN A 59 2.11 -18.68 -0.80
CA GLN A 59 2.69 -18.14 -2.02
C GLN A 59 1.63 -17.57 -2.99
N ASP A 60 0.38 -18.00 -2.89
CA ASP A 60 -0.69 -17.52 -3.75
C ASP A 60 -1.14 -16.14 -3.30
N ALA A 61 -1.24 -15.93 -1.98
CA ALA A 61 -1.46 -14.62 -1.39
C ALA A 61 -0.32 -13.64 -1.74
N VAL A 62 0.94 -14.09 -1.70
CA VAL A 62 2.08 -13.27 -2.13
C VAL A 62 1.94 -12.84 -3.60
N ARG A 63 1.63 -13.77 -4.51
CA ARG A 63 1.46 -13.45 -5.93
C ARG A 63 0.30 -12.49 -6.17
N ALA A 64 -0.84 -12.72 -5.52
CA ALA A 64 -2.03 -11.89 -5.67
C ALA A 64 -1.81 -10.45 -5.19
N VAL A 65 -1.21 -10.28 -3.99
CA VAL A 65 -0.91 -8.95 -3.43
C VAL A 65 0.13 -8.21 -4.26
N ARG A 66 1.18 -8.89 -4.74
CA ARG A 66 2.19 -8.29 -5.61
C ARG A 66 1.61 -7.85 -6.95
N ALA A 67 0.70 -8.62 -7.54
CA ALA A 67 0.02 -8.22 -8.78
C ALA A 67 -0.78 -6.91 -8.57
N VAL A 68 -1.57 -6.82 -7.49
CA VAL A 68 -2.30 -5.58 -7.15
C VAL A 68 -1.34 -4.41 -6.94
N ARG A 69 -0.23 -4.63 -6.23
CA ARG A 69 0.82 -3.61 -6.03
C ARG A 69 1.35 -3.08 -7.37
N GLU A 70 1.69 -3.98 -8.29
CA GLU A 70 2.29 -3.64 -9.58
C GLU A 70 1.31 -2.86 -10.46
N HIS A 71 0.03 -3.27 -10.51
CA HIS A 71 -1.01 -2.53 -11.22
C HIS A 71 -1.31 -1.16 -10.60
N THR A 72 -1.33 -1.07 -9.27
CA THR A 72 -1.51 0.20 -8.55
C THR A 72 -0.35 1.16 -8.83
N ALA A 73 0.89 0.67 -8.76
CA ALA A 73 2.08 1.45 -9.05
C ALA A 73 2.09 1.94 -10.51
N ALA A 74 1.68 1.09 -11.46
CA ALA A 74 1.57 1.47 -12.87
C ALA A 74 0.51 2.56 -13.11
N ALA A 75 -0.64 2.47 -12.45
CA ALA A 75 -1.70 3.46 -12.55
C ALA A 75 -1.26 4.82 -11.96
N ILE A 76 -0.68 4.81 -10.76
CA ILE A 76 -0.14 6.02 -10.12
C ILE A 76 0.96 6.65 -10.99
N ARG A 77 1.88 5.84 -11.53
CA ARG A 77 2.95 6.34 -12.40
C ARG A 77 2.40 7.01 -13.65
N GLY A 78 1.37 6.44 -14.29
CA GLY A 78 0.70 7.07 -15.43
C GLY A 78 0.21 8.47 -15.08
N HIS A 79 -0.55 8.59 -13.99
CA HIS A 79 -1.06 9.87 -13.50
C HIS A 79 0.06 10.88 -13.20
N LEU A 80 1.10 10.49 -12.46
CA LEU A 80 2.23 11.37 -12.11
C LEU A 80 3.01 11.87 -13.34
N LEU A 81 3.01 11.11 -14.43
CA LEU A 81 3.65 11.48 -15.70
C LEU A 81 2.71 12.24 -16.65
N GLY A 82 1.46 12.51 -16.26
CA GLY A 82 0.45 13.12 -17.13
C GLY A 82 0.05 12.23 -18.31
N GLN A 83 0.16 10.92 -18.15
CA GLN A 83 -0.14 9.91 -19.16
C GLN A 83 -1.34 9.07 -18.76
N PRO A 84 -2.11 8.52 -19.72
CA PRO A 84 -3.16 7.57 -19.40
C PRO A 84 -2.55 6.33 -18.70
N PRO A 85 -3.14 5.85 -17.60
CA PRO A 85 -2.68 4.62 -16.95
C PRO A 85 -2.88 3.42 -17.88
N PRO A 86 -2.07 2.35 -17.76
CA PRO A 86 -2.24 1.17 -18.61
C PRO A 86 -3.62 0.52 -18.42
N GLU A 87 -4.34 0.29 -19.52
CA GLU A 87 -5.69 -0.28 -19.47
C GLU A 87 -5.72 -1.66 -18.79
N ALA A 88 -4.67 -2.46 -18.98
CA ALA A 88 -4.51 -3.75 -18.31
C ALA A 88 -4.43 -3.62 -16.78
N ALA A 89 -3.81 -2.54 -16.26
CA ALA A 89 -3.76 -2.30 -14.81
C ALA A 89 -5.16 -1.96 -14.27
N LEU A 90 -5.93 -1.13 -14.98
CA LEU A 90 -7.30 -0.81 -14.61
C LEU A 90 -8.20 -2.06 -14.62
N ARG A 91 -8.10 -2.87 -15.68
CA ARG A 91 -8.85 -4.14 -15.76
C ARG A 91 -8.52 -5.07 -14.61
N ALA A 92 -7.23 -5.28 -14.32
CA ALA A 92 -6.79 -6.17 -13.26
C ALA A 92 -7.26 -5.72 -11.86
N LEU A 93 -7.23 -4.42 -11.56
CA LEU A 93 -7.78 -3.89 -10.29
C LEU A 93 -9.29 -4.11 -10.19
N ASN A 94 -10.02 -3.92 -11.29
CA ASN A 94 -11.46 -4.18 -11.33
C ASN A 94 -11.79 -5.69 -11.21
N ASP A 95 -11.00 -6.55 -11.84
CA ASP A 95 -11.16 -8.00 -11.76
C ASP A 95 -10.87 -8.52 -10.35
N ALA A 96 -9.84 -8.02 -9.69
CA ALA A 96 -9.55 -8.33 -8.29
C ALA A 96 -10.73 -7.97 -7.37
N GLN A 97 -11.33 -6.79 -7.54
CA GLN A 97 -12.50 -6.38 -6.77
C GLN A 97 -13.72 -7.27 -7.04
N ARG A 98 -13.96 -7.65 -8.30
CA ARG A 98 -15.05 -8.56 -8.68
C ARG A 98 -14.90 -9.97 -8.12
N ALA A 99 -13.67 -10.43 -7.92
CA ALA A 99 -13.39 -11.79 -7.47
C ALA A 99 -13.79 -12.05 -6.01
N ALA A 100 -13.81 -11.02 -5.17
CA ALA A 100 -14.31 -11.09 -3.80
C ALA A 100 -14.91 -9.74 -3.38
N PRO A 101 -16.14 -9.40 -3.81
CA PRO A 101 -16.77 -8.12 -3.47
C PRO A 101 -17.02 -8.00 -1.96
N ALA A 102 -16.93 -6.79 -1.42
CA ALA A 102 -17.32 -6.52 -0.04
C ALA A 102 -18.85 -6.49 0.06
N VAL A 103 -19.39 -7.31 0.95
CA VAL A 103 -20.80 -7.29 1.32
C VAL A 103 -20.89 -6.69 2.72
N ARG A 104 -21.76 -5.69 2.89
CA ARG A 104 -22.03 -5.11 4.20
C ARG A 104 -23.02 -6.00 4.93
N GLU A 105 -22.53 -6.75 5.91
CA GLU A 105 -23.33 -7.69 6.69
C GLU A 105 -23.84 -7.04 7.97
N LEU A 106 -25.12 -7.28 8.27
CA LEU A 106 -25.78 -6.83 9.50
C LEU A 106 -25.58 -7.89 10.59
N GLY A 107 -25.00 -7.48 11.72
CA GLY A 107 -24.84 -8.29 12.92
C GLY A 107 -25.73 -7.80 14.06
N TRP A 108 -25.92 -8.68 15.04
CA TRP A 108 -26.58 -8.37 16.31
C TRP A 108 -25.76 -8.98 17.44
N GLN A 109 -25.23 -8.14 18.33
CA GLN A 109 -24.42 -8.57 19.47
C GLN A 109 -24.68 -7.65 20.67
N ASP A 110 -24.80 -8.24 21.87
CA ASP A 110 -24.99 -7.51 23.14
C ASP A 110 -26.15 -6.50 23.12
N GLY A 111 -27.22 -6.82 22.40
CA GLY A 111 -28.41 -5.97 22.28
C GLY A 111 -28.29 -4.80 21.30
N VAL A 112 -27.22 -4.76 20.49
CA VAL A 112 -26.93 -3.67 19.56
C VAL A 112 -26.74 -4.22 18.13
N PHE A 113 -27.28 -3.49 17.14
CA PHE A 113 -27.00 -3.75 15.73
C PHE A 113 -25.57 -3.32 15.37
N THR A 114 -24.83 -4.20 14.70
CA THR A 114 -23.52 -3.90 14.13
C THR A 114 -23.56 -4.08 12.62
N ALA A 115 -22.66 -3.41 11.90
CA ALA A 115 -22.52 -3.62 10.47
C ALA A 115 -21.03 -3.64 10.11
N ALA A 116 -20.60 -4.66 9.38
CA ALA A 116 -19.22 -4.79 8.94
C ALA A 116 -19.16 -5.25 7.48
N SER A 117 -18.18 -4.74 6.74
CA SER A 117 -17.85 -5.30 5.43
C SER A 117 -17.21 -6.67 5.62
N ARG A 118 -17.61 -7.60 4.75
CA ARG A 118 -17.09 -8.97 4.68
C ARG A 118 -16.85 -9.35 3.23
N ARG A 119 -15.72 -10.00 2.99
CA ARG A 119 -15.37 -10.68 1.74
C ARG A 119 -15.25 -12.17 2.02
N THR A 120 -15.73 -13.00 1.10
CA THR A 120 -15.65 -14.46 1.18
C THR A 120 -14.61 -15.02 0.21
N GLY A 121 -14.22 -16.28 0.40
CA GLY A 121 -13.24 -16.97 -0.44
C GLY A 121 -11.80 -16.98 0.11
N PRO A 122 -10.85 -17.53 -0.67
CA PRO A 122 -9.46 -17.72 -0.24
C PRO A 122 -8.79 -16.40 0.18
N LEU A 123 -7.88 -16.46 1.16
CA LEU A 123 -7.17 -15.29 1.69
C LEU A 123 -6.53 -14.44 0.58
N ALA A 124 -5.88 -15.09 -0.40
CA ALA A 124 -5.26 -14.41 -1.54
C ALA A 124 -6.25 -13.53 -2.33
N VAL A 125 -7.45 -14.05 -2.60
CA VAL A 125 -8.49 -13.36 -3.37
C VAL A 125 -9.06 -12.20 -2.57
N ARG A 126 -9.34 -12.41 -1.27
CA ARG A 126 -9.87 -11.36 -0.39
C ARG A 126 -8.87 -10.23 -0.18
N LEU A 127 -7.59 -10.54 0.03
CA LEU A 127 -6.52 -9.55 0.14
C LEU A 127 -6.40 -8.73 -1.15
N ALA A 128 -6.35 -9.39 -2.30
CA ALA A 128 -6.27 -8.71 -3.58
C ALA A 128 -7.45 -7.77 -3.81
N ALA A 129 -8.68 -8.23 -3.51
CA ALA A 129 -9.89 -7.43 -3.67
C ALA A 129 -9.91 -6.19 -2.76
N LEU A 130 -9.59 -6.34 -1.47
CA LEU A 130 -9.53 -5.23 -0.52
C LEU A 130 -8.46 -4.21 -0.92
N LEU A 131 -7.27 -4.68 -1.28
CA LEU A 131 -6.17 -3.79 -1.69
C LEU A 131 -6.47 -3.08 -3.01
N ALA A 132 -7.18 -3.74 -3.93
CA ALA A 132 -7.63 -3.12 -5.18
C ALA A 132 -8.75 -2.10 -4.96
N GLU A 133 -9.64 -2.32 -3.99
CA GLU A 133 -10.60 -1.29 -3.54
C GLU A 133 -9.87 -0.08 -2.97
N ALA A 134 -8.91 -0.28 -2.06
CA ALA A 134 -8.11 0.82 -1.52
C ALA A 134 -7.30 1.58 -2.58
N ALA A 135 -6.83 0.88 -3.62
CA ALA A 135 -6.20 1.50 -4.79
C ALA A 135 -7.21 2.34 -5.58
N THR A 136 -8.44 1.84 -5.77
CA THR A 136 -9.52 2.55 -6.44
C THR A 136 -9.90 3.83 -5.69
N ASP A 137 -10.06 3.75 -4.36
CA ASP A 137 -10.36 4.91 -3.51
C ASP A 137 -9.29 5.99 -3.60
N LEU A 138 -8.01 5.61 -3.63
CA LEU A 138 -6.92 6.56 -3.82
C LEU A 138 -6.96 7.17 -5.23
N LEU A 139 -7.02 6.33 -6.26
CA LEU A 139 -6.90 6.73 -7.67
C LEU A 139 -8.06 7.61 -8.14
N ALA A 140 -9.28 7.34 -7.67
CA ALA A 140 -10.48 8.10 -7.99
C ALA A 140 -10.72 9.28 -7.02
N GLY A 141 -10.00 9.31 -5.89
CA GLY A 141 -10.16 10.31 -4.86
C GLY A 141 -9.30 11.57 -5.07
N PRO A 142 -9.66 12.69 -4.41
CA PRO A 142 -8.91 13.96 -4.52
C PRO A 142 -7.51 13.89 -3.90
N ALA A 143 -7.19 12.81 -3.17
CA ALA A 143 -5.85 12.59 -2.63
C ALA A 143 -4.81 12.30 -3.73
N MET A 144 -5.23 11.75 -4.87
CA MET A 144 -4.32 11.37 -5.96
C MET A 144 -3.49 12.56 -6.47
N ASP A 145 -4.14 13.71 -6.70
CA ASP A 145 -3.51 14.95 -7.17
C ASP A 145 -2.45 15.51 -6.21
N ARG A 146 -2.45 15.05 -4.96
CA ARG A 146 -1.52 15.48 -3.93
C ARG A 146 -0.38 14.49 -3.71
N VAL A 147 -0.43 13.29 -4.26
CA VAL A 147 0.62 12.28 -4.12
C VAL A 147 1.94 12.81 -4.66
N ARG A 148 3.04 12.59 -3.93
CA ARG A 148 4.39 13.03 -4.32
C ARG A 148 5.40 11.91 -4.21
N ALA A 149 6.39 11.94 -5.10
CA ALA A 149 7.61 11.16 -4.94
C ALA A 149 8.54 11.81 -3.90
N CYS A 150 9.25 10.98 -3.14
CA CYS A 150 10.25 11.45 -2.18
C CYS A 150 11.41 12.19 -2.87
N GLU A 151 11.76 13.38 -2.38
CA GLU A 151 12.88 14.17 -2.95
C GLU A 151 14.26 13.81 -2.36
N ALA A 152 14.40 12.64 -1.75
CA ALA A 152 15.70 12.19 -1.27
C ALA A 152 16.38 11.39 -2.37
N GLU A 153 17.70 11.53 -2.48
CA GLU A 153 18.52 10.73 -3.38
C GLU A 153 18.26 9.23 -3.12
N ASP A 154 18.13 8.48 -4.21
CA ASP A 154 17.85 7.04 -4.27
C ASP A 154 16.56 6.58 -3.57
N CYS A 155 15.58 7.47 -3.37
CA CYS A 155 14.29 7.13 -2.79
C CYS A 155 13.18 7.13 -3.86
N VAL A 156 12.54 5.99 -4.05
CA VAL A 156 11.41 5.82 -4.97
C VAL A 156 10.04 5.81 -4.29
N LEU A 157 10.01 6.04 -2.96
CA LEU A 157 8.77 5.95 -2.20
C LEU A 157 7.84 7.14 -2.50
N LEU A 158 6.54 6.85 -2.50
CA LEU A 158 5.47 7.81 -2.68
C LEU A 158 4.84 8.16 -1.33
N PHE A 159 4.32 9.37 -1.18
CA PHE A 159 3.65 9.80 0.04
C PHE A 159 2.57 10.84 -0.24
N LEU A 160 1.62 10.97 0.68
CA LEU A 160 0.64 12.04 0.70
C LEU A 160 1.11 13.12 1.69
N PRO A 161 1.44 14.35 1.22
CA PRO A 161 1.93 15.40 2.09
C PRO A 161 0.85 15.86 3.08
N ALA A 162 1.13 15.74 4.38
CA ALA A 162 0.30 16.30 5.45
C ALA A 162 0.25 17.84 5.41
N HIS A 163 1.30 18.47 4.86
CA HIS A 163 1.37 19.91 4.62
C HIS A 163 2.14 20.21 3.32
N PRO A 164 1.90 21.34 2.64
CA PRO A 164 2.47 21.62 1.30
C PRO A 164 4.01 21.59 1.23
N ARG A 165 4.68 21.85 2.36
CA ARG A 165 6.16 21.87 2.47
C ARG A 165 6.80 20.50 2.75
N ARG A 166 6.03 19.40 2.87
CA ARG A 166 6.62 18.06 3.09
C ARG A 166 7.27 17.60 1.79
N ARG A 167 8.58 17.36 1.84
CA ARG A 167 9.43 16.99 0.68
C ARG A 167 9.88 15.53 0.71
N TRP A 168 9.75 14.86 1.85
CA TRP A 168 10.27 13.51 2.07
C TRP A 168 9.22 12.57 2.64
N CYS A 169 9.26 11.31 2.22
CA CYS A 169 8.37 10.25 2.69
C CYS A 169 8.52 9.98 4.20
N SER A 170 9.71 10.21 4.77
CA SER A 170 9.92 10.17 6.21
C SER A 170 10.90 11.28 6.60
N PRO A 171 10.50 12.20 7.52
CA PRO A 171 11.41 13.22 8.04
C PRO A 171 12.64 12.61 8.73
N THR A 172 12.48 11.47 9.41
CA THR A 172 13.53 10.81 10.19
C THR A 172 14.43 9.93 9.33
N ARG A 173 13.91 9.26 8.29
CA ARG A 173 14.72 8.43 7.37
C ARG A 173 15.31 9.28 6.25
N CYS A 174 14.45 9.77 5.35
CA CYS A 174 14.87 10.45 4.12
C CYS A 174 15.26 11.92 4.38
N GLY A 175 14.55 12.61 5.29
CA GLY A 175 14.87 13.99 5.66
C GLY A 175 16.23 14.13 6.36
N ASN A 176 16.58 13.20 7.25
CA ASN A 176 17.92 13.16 7.86
C ASN A 176 19.00 12.84 6.84
N ARG A 177 18.81 11.80 6.01
CA ARG A 177 19.78 11.43 4.96
C ARG A 177 20.08 12.61 4.03
N ALA A 178 19.05 13.31 3.56
CA ALA A 178 19.21 14.48 2.68
C ALA A 178 19.95 15.65 3.37
N ARG A 179 19.71 15.89 4.68
CA ARG A 179 20.43 16.91 5.44
C ARG A 179 21.92 16.57 5.60
N VAL A 180 22.22 15.32 5.93
CA VAL A 180 23.58 14.82 6.08
C VAL A 180 24.35 14.92 4.74
N ALA A 181 23.75 14.48 3.63
CA ALA A 181 24.36 14.58 2.31
C ALA A 181 24.72 16.03 1.93
N ARG A 182 23.80 16.97 2.17
CA ARG A 182 24.05 18.42 1.93
C ARG A 182 25.15 18.98 2.82
N TYR A 183 25.26 18.54 4.07
CA TYR A 183 26.36 18.95 4.94
C TYR A 183 27.70 18.50 4.37
N TYR A 184 27.84 17.22 3.98
CA TYR A 184 29.07 16.70 3.39
C TYR A 184 29.42 17.36 2.06
N GLN A 185 28.45 17.63 1.17
CA GLN A 185 28.69 18.34 -0.09
C GLN A 185 29.27 19.76 0.13
N ARG A 186 28.87 20.43 1.22
CA ARG A 186 29.38 21.78 1.57
C ARG A 186 30.75 21.77 2.25
N HIS A 187 31.13 20.67 2.89
CA HIS A 187 32.35 20.57 3.70
C HIS A 187 33.39 19.60 3.10
N LYS A 188 33.19 19.17 1.85
CA LYS A 188 34.19 18.39 1.12
C LYS A 188 35.34 19.33 0.73
N PRO A 189 36.58 19.12 1.19
CA PRO A 189 37.72 19.87 0.68
C PRO A 189 37.87 19.60 -0.82
N ALA A 190 38.25 20.66 -1.55
CA ALA A 190 38.44 20.63 -3.01
C ALA A 190 39.49 19.59 -3.44
#